data_AF-A0A931EJU8-F1
#
_entry.id   AF-A0A931EJU8-F1
#
_cell.length_a   1.000
_cell.length_b   1.000
_cell.length_c   1.000
_cell.angle_alpha   90.00
_cell.angle_beta   90.00
_cell.angle_gamma   90.00
#
_symmetry.space_group_name_H-M   'P 1'
#
loop_
_entity.id
_entity.type
_entity.pdbx_description
1 polymer ?
#
loop_
_entity_poly.entity_id
_entity_poly.type
_entity_poly.pdbx_seq_one_letter_code
_entity_poly.pdbx_strand_id
1 'polypeptide(L)'
;MEVHPNAEGIGQTIRELRKQAHFSQKKLAEVSGLSQAQISQMERGKTNPTLEVLNAVAQALNVPTWVLIAGLAVLAIGLTAAVANEAGKSSKK
;
A
#
# COMPACT_ATOMS: atom_id res chain seq x y z
N MET A 1 -12.80 -2.57 -22.40
CA MET A 1 -12.27 -2.04 -21.12
C MET A 1 -11.13 -2.97 -20.76
N GLU A 2 -9.89 -2.59 -21.07
CA GLU A 2 -8.74 -3.48 -20.82
C GLU A 2 -8.49 -3.55 -19.31
N VAL A 3 -8.86 -4.69 -18.72
CA VAL A 3 -8.53 -5.01 -17.34
C VAL A 3 -7.19 -5.71 -17.40
N HIS A 4 -6.16 -5.10 -16.83
CA HIS A 4 -4.86 -5.75 -16.73
C HIS A 4 -4.92 -6.78 -15.60
N PRO A 5 -4.69 -8.08 -15.86
CA PRO A 5 -4.88 -9.14 -14.87
C PRO A 5 -4.02 -8.95 -13.61
N ASN A 6 -2.88 -8.25 -13.71
CA ASN A 6 -2.04 -7.92 -12.55
C ASN A 6 -2.54 -6.72 -11.74
N ALA A 7 -3.27 -5.78 -12.35
CA ALA A 7 -3.76 -4.57 -11.68
C ALA A 7 -5.00 -4.85 -10.83
N GLU A 8 -5.82 -5.83 -11.22
CA GLU A 8 -7.02 -6.22 -10.48
C GLU A 8 -6.66 -6.82 -9.10
N GLY A 9 -5.65 -7.71 -9.05
CA GLY A 9 -5.15 -8.28 -7.81
C GLY A 9 -4.60 -7.23 -6.84
N ILE A 10 -3.73 -6.34 -7.33
CA ILE A 10 -3.16 -5.23 -6.54
C ILE A 10 -4.27 -4.32 -6.00
N GLY A 11 -5.22 -3.93 -6.86
CA GLY A 11 -6.33 -3.06 -6.48
C GLY A 11 -7.19 -3.65 -5.37
N GLN A 12 -7.48 -4.95 -5.46
CA GLN A 12 -8.22 -5.68 -4.44
C GLN A 12 -7.45 -5.73 -3.11
N THR A 13 -6.16 -6.04 -3.12
CA THR A 13 -5.32 -6.05 -1.91
C THR A 13 -5.26 -4.67 -1.25
N ILE A 14 -5.10 -3.58 -2.01
CA ILE A 14 -5.15 -2.21 -1.49
C ILE A 14 -6.48 -1.93 -0.81
N ARG A 15 -7.60 -2.31 -1.45
CA ARG A 15 -8.95 -2.11 -0.91
C ARG A 15 -9.16 -2.86 0.41
N GLU A 16 -8.69 -4.10 0.49
CA GLU A 16 -8.82 -4.94 1.69
C GLU A 16 -8.00 -4.39 2.85
N LEU A 17 -6.71 -4.12 2.63
CA LEU A 17 -5.83 -3.53 3.65
C LEU A 17 -6.32 -2.16 4.11
N ARG A 18 -6.83 -1.32 3.19
CA ARG A 18 -7.42 -0.04 3.57
C ARG A 18 -8.61 -0.20 4.51
N LYS A 19 -9.50 -1.16 4.23
CA LYS A 19 -10.66 -1.44 5.08
C LYS A 19 -10.24 -1.97 6.45
N GLN A 20 -9.21 -2.83 6.49
CA GLN A 20 -8.64 -3.34 7.74
C GLN A 20 -8.01 -2.22 8.58
N ALA A 21 -7.37 -1.24 7.93
CA ALA A 21 -6.88 -0.03 8.58
C ALA A 21 -7.99 0.97 8.95
N HIS A 22 -9.27 0.64 8.72
CA HIS A 22 -10.42 1.52 8.92
C HIS A 22 -10.33 2.87 8.19
N PHE A 23 -9.64 2.90 7.05
CA PHE A 23 -9.50 4.11 6.24
C PHE A 23 -10.61 4.21 5.19
N SER A 24 -11.16 5.41 5.04
CA SER A 24 -11.89 5.77 3.82
C SER A 24 -10.89 5.96 2.66
N GLN A 25 -11.36 5.95 1.41
CA GLN A 25 -10.48 6.27 0.26
C GLN A 25 -9.88 7.67 0.39
N LYS A 26 -10.64 8.63 0.93
CA LYS A 26 -10.16 9.98 1.24
C LYS A 26 -9.05 9.94 2.30
N LYS A 27 -9.23 9.15 3.37
CA LYS A 27 -8.20 9.03 4.41
C LYS A 27 -6.91 8.43 3.87
N LEU A 28 -7.01 7.35 3.07
CA LEU A 28 -5.82 6.75 2.45
C LEU A 28 -5.13 7.74 1.50
N ALA A 29 -5.89 8.51 0.72
CA ALA A 29 -5.35 9.56 -0.14
C ALA A 29 -4.55 10.61 0.67
N GLU A 30 -5.13 11.11 1.76
CA GLU A 30 -4.46 12.07 2.66
C GLU A 30 -3.14 11.52 3.22
N VAL A 31 -3.12 10.27 3.72
CA VAL A 31 -1.93 9.71 4.36
C VAL A 31 -0.88 9.18 3.37
N SER A 32 -1.27 8.90 2.12
CA SER A 32 -0.34 8.48 1.05
C SER A 32 0.16 9.63 0.19
N GLY A 33 -0.36 10.85 0.37
CA GLY A 33 -0.03 12.00 -0.49
C GLY A 33 -0.59 11.87 -1.92
N LEU A 34 -1.57 11.00 -2.13
CA LEU A 34 -2.22 10.77 -3.42
C LEU A 34 -3.60 11.41 -3.46
N SER A 35 -4.18 11.56 -4.65
CA SER A 35 -5.57 11.97 -4.79
C SER A 35 -6.54 10.82 -4.49
N GLN A 36 -7.73 11.13 -3.97
CA GLN A 36 -8.80 10.15 -3.79
C GLN A 36 -9.18 9.46 -5.12
N ALA A 37 -9.09 10.20 -6.23
CA ALA A 37 -9.31 9.65 -7.57
C ALA A 37 -8.29 8.56 -7.92
N GLN A 38 -7.00 8.79 -7.65
CA GLN A 38 -5.95 7.79 -7.86
C GLN A 38 -6.21 6.53 -7.02
N ILE A 39 -6.53 6.67 -5.73
CA ILE A 39 -6.90 5.54 -4.87
C ILE A 39 -8.08 4.76 -5.47
N SER A 40 -9.16 5.45 -5.87
CA SER A 40 -10.36 4.83 -6.44
C SER A 40 -10.10 4.11 -7.78
N GLN A 41 -9.21 4.64 -8.62
CA GLN A 41 -8.84 4.00 -9.88
C GLN A 41 -7.97 2.75 -9.63
N MET A 42 -7.01 2.83 -8.71
CA MET A 42 -6.19 1.68 -8.30
C MET A 42 -7.03 0.55 -7.74
N GLU A 43 -7.95 0.83 -6.80
CA GLU A 43 -8.83 -0.19 -6.20
C GLU A 43 -9.78 -0.87 -7.19
N ARG A 44 -9.99 -0.27 -8.36
CA ARG A 44 -10.83 -0.84 -9.43
C ARG A 44 -9.99 -1.51 -10.53
N GLY A 45 -8.67 -1.63 -10.35
CA GLY A 45 -7.76 -2.20 -11.35
C GLY A 45 -7.67 -1.37 -12.64
N LYS A 46 -8.02 -0.08 -12.59
CA LYS A 46 -8.10 0.79 -13.79
C LYS A 46 -6.81 1.53 -14.12
N THR A 47 -5.76 1.31 -13.33
CA THR A 47 -4.46 1.96 -13.49
C THR A 47 -3.36 0.94 -13.29
N ASN A 48 -2.24 1.12 -14.00
CA ASN A 48 -1.00 0.43 -13.73
C ASN A 48 -0.11 1.35 -12.87
N PRO A 49 -0.18 1.29 -11.52
CA PRO A 49 0.58 2.19 -10.66
C PRO A 49 2.08 1.94 -10.79
N THR A 50 2.87 3.01 -10.69
CA THR A 50 4.33 2.90 -10.59
C THR A 50 4.72 2.30 -9.24
N LEU A 51 5.95 1.81 -9.14
CA LEU A 51 6.49 1.32 -7.86
C LEU A 51 6.50 2.41 -6.78
N GLU A 52 6.73 3.66 -7.16
CA GLU A 52 6.67 4.81 -6.25
C GLU A 52 5.26 5.02 -5.67
N VAL A 53 4.22 4.95 -6.51
CA VAL A 53 2.83 5.04 -6.06
C VAL A 53 2.48 3.87 -5.13
N LEU A 54 2.91 2.65 -5.48
CA LEU A 54 2.71 1.48 -4.62
C LEU A 54 3.44 1.61 -3.27
N ASN A 55 4.66 2.14 -3.26
CA ASN A 55 5.40 2.42 -2.04
C ASN A 55 4.67 3.42 -1.15
N ALA A 56 4.12 4.51 -1.71
CA ALA A 56 3.36 5.50 -0.96
C ALA A 56 2.11 4.90 -0.30
N VAL A 57 1.37 4.07 -1.04
CA VAL A 57 0.21 3.34 -0.51
C VAL A 57 0.61 2.33 0.56
N ALA A 58 1.68 1.55 0.34
CA ALA A 58 2.16 0.55 1.28
C ALA A 58 2.63 1.17 2.60
N GLN A 59 3.38 2.27 2.53
CA GLN A 59 3.79 3.04 3.72
C GLN A 59 2.58 3.58 4.48
N ALA A 60 1.60 4.15 3.78
CA ALA A 60 0.36 4.64 4.38
C ALA A 60 -0.47 3.55 5.07
N LEU A 61 -0.40 2.31 4.57
CA LEU A 61 -1.05 1.13 5.14
C LEU A 61 -0.16 0.37 6.13
N ASN A 62 1.05 0.86 6.39
CA ASN A 62 2.05 0.23 7.25
C ASN A 62 2.35 -1.24 6.89
N VAL A 63 2.49 -1.52 5.60
CA VAL A 63 2.87 -2.84 5.08
C VAL A 63 4.07 -2.73 4.12
N PRO A 64 4.87 -3.79 3.96
CA PRO A 64 5.84 -3.83 2.88
C PRO A 64 5.20 -3.79 1.50
N THR A 65 5.81 -3.11 0.53
CA THR A 65 5.27 -2.95 -0.84
C THR A 65 5.03 -4.28 -1.56
N TRP A 66 5.86 -5.29 -1.29
CA TRP A 66 5.70 -6.62 -1.89
C TRP A 66 4.37 -7.28 -1.51
N VAL A 67 3.76 -6.91 -0.38
CA VAL A 67 2.43 -7.40 0.04
C VAL A 67 1.37 -7.01 -0.99
N LEU A 68 1.45 -5.77 -1.51
CA LEU A 68 0.53 -5.29 -2.55
C LEU A 68 0.75 -6.03 -3.87
N ILE A 69 2.02 -6.30 -4.23
CA ILE A 69 2.39 -6.95 -5.49
C ILE A 69 2.06 -8.44 -5.49
N ALA A 70 2.30 -9.13 -4.36
CA ALA A 70 2.03 -10.56 -4.22
C ALA A 70 0.54 -10.90 -4.14
N GLY A 71 -0.34 -9.90 -3.97
CA GLY A 71 -1.77 -10.10 -3.80
C GLY A 71 -2.14 -10.68 -2.43
N LEU A 72 -1.25 -10.58 -1.44
CA LEU A 72 -1.44 -11.18 -0.13
C LEU A 72 -2.08 -10.16 0.81
N ALA A 73 -3.38 -10.27 1.06
CA ALA A 73 -4.00 -9.56 2.17
C ALA A 73 -3.65 -10.28 3.48
N VAL A 74 -2.52 -9.91 4.08
CA VAL A 74 -2.10 -10.46 5.37
C VAL A 74 -2.95 -9.81 6.47
N LEU A 75 -3.54 -10.63 7.36
CA LEU A 75 -4.20 -10.18 8.60
C LEU A 75 -3.15 -9.65 9.59
N ALA A 76 -2.46 -8.57 9.25
CA ALA A 76 -1.30 -8.10 9.99
C ALA A 76 -1.69 -7.07 11.07
N ILE A 77 -2.43 -7.52 12.08
CA ILE A 77 -2.37 -6.88 13.40
C ILE A 77 -1.22 -7.58 14.14
N GLY A 78 0.03 -7.12 13.97
CA GLY A 78 1.11 -7.52 14.87
C GLY A 78 2.56 -7.61 14.36
N LEU A 79 2.86 -7.43 13.06
CA LEU A 79 4.22 -7.73 12.57
C LEU A 79 5.18 -6.53 12.44
N THR A 80 4.75 -5.28 12.67
CA THR A 80 5.61 -4.11 12.40
C THR A 80 6.54 -3.68 13.52
N ALA A 81 6.45 -4.27 14.72
CA ALA A 81 7.39 -3.95 15.80
C ALA A 81 8.82 -4.49 15.54
N ALA A 82 9.03 -5.40 14.59
CA ALA A 82 10.29 -6.14 14.47
C ALA A 82 11.29 -5.62 13.41
N VAL A 83 10.94 -4.63 12.58
CA VAL A 83 11.81 -4.17 11.47
C VAL A 83 12.35 -2.74 11.61
N ALA A 84 12.13 -2.07 12.74
CA ALA A 84 12.52 -0.67 12.94
C ALA A 84 13.89 -0.43 13.62
N ASN A 85 14.75 -1.44 13.80
CA ASN A 85 16.02 -1.24 14.52
C ASN A 85 17.25 -1.88 13.88
N GLU A 86 17.68 -1.43 12.69
CA GLU A 86 19.06 -1.64 12.19
C GLU A 86 19.63 -0.48 11.34
N ALA A 87 19.12 0.75 11.43
CA ALA A 87 19.72 1.91 10.72
C ALA A 87 20.43 2.92 11.64
N GLY A 88 20.64 2.57 12.91
CA GLY A 88 21.21 3.45 13.94
C GLY A 88 22.56 2.99 14.47
N LYS A 89 23.57 2.76 13.61
CA LYS A 89 24.99 2.71 14.05
C LYS A 89 25.98 2.86 12.88
N SER A 90 26.33 4.10 12.55
CA SER A 90 27.66 4.46 12.02
C SER A 90 27.82 5.97 12.20
N SER A 91 28.28 6.40 13.38
CA SER A 91 29.69 6.68 13.70
C SER A 91 30.01 8.16 13.49
N LYS A 92 30.02 8.87 14.63
CA LYS A 92 30.93 9.99 14.89
C LYS A 92 32.33 9.62 14.40
N LYS A 93 32.91 10.46 13.55
CA LYS A 93 34.33 10.79 13.61
C LYS A 93 34.52 12.24 13.22
#